data_AF-A0A8B3BL47-F1
#
_entry.id   AF-A0A8B3BL47-F1
#
_cell.length_a   1.000
_cell.length_b   1.000
_cell.length_c   1.000
_cell.angle_alpha   90.00
_cell.angle_beta   90.00
_cell.angle_gamma   90.00
#
_symmetry.space_group_name_H-M   'P 1'
#
loop_
_entity.id
_entity.type
_entity.pdbx_description
1 polymer ?
#
loop_
_entity_poly.entity_id
_entity_poly.type
_entity_poly.pdbx_seq_one_letter_code
_entity_poly.pdbx_strand_id
1 'polypeptide(L)'
;MNMLRHFLKDFMTFVPLQLPQLLDVTTMEEPQFYGDYVLLTFPLHDPYDLEEVMDMLEDDMELIVLYHHIPMQDEPFGHSTCAYSNPSFGQMFKVNAKTDSDGKVHTVLVTIYDSLEQMYGDLCLDLQLHSKSGKLKYQKNKEDILIDFL
;
A
#
# COMPACT_ATOMS: atom_id res chain seq x y z
N MET A 1 5.37 25.83 -3.88
CA MET A 1 5.36 24.70 -2.92
C MET A 1 4.88 23.49 -3.71
N ASN A 2 5.65 22.40 -3.79
CA ASN A 2 5.27 21.23 -4.60
C ASN A 2 4.08 20.53 -3.89
N MET A 3 2.96 20.28 -4.60
CA MET A 3 1.74 19.66 -4.03
C MET A 3 2.07 18.35 -3.31
N LEU A 4 2.97 17.55 -3.88
CA LEU A 4 3.43 16.29 -3.32
C LEU A 4 4.10 16.44 -1.94
N ARG A 5 4.81 17.56 -1.68
CA ARG A 5 5.40 17.83 -0.36
C ARG A 5 4.33 18.19 0.68
N HIS A 6 3.23 18.77 0.25
CA HIS A 6 2.11 19.06 1.14
C HIS A 6 1.40 17.76 1.54
N PHE A 7 1.08 16.90 0.57
CA PHE A 7 0.47 15.59 0.84
C PHE A 7 1.38 14.70 1.69
N LEU A 8 2.69 14.69 1.43
CA LEU A 8 3.65 13.99 2.30
C LEU A 8 3.59 14.52 3.74
N LYS A 9 3.57 15.84 3.93
CA LYS A 9 3.52 16.43 5.27
C LYS A 9 2.23 16.04 6.00
N ASP A 10 1.10 16.08 5.32
CA ASP A 10 -0.19 15.74 5.88
C ASP A 10 -0.25 14.25 6.23
N PHE A 11 0.24 13.39 5.32
CA PHE A 11 0.41 11.95 5.57
C PHE A 11 1.21 11.71 6.85
N MET A 12 2.43 12.28 6.95
CA MET A 12 3.34 12.09 8.08
C MET A 12 2.78 12.61 9.41
N THR A 13 1.76 13.46 9.38
CA THR A 13 1.14 14.01 10.59
C THR A 13 0.07 13.08 11.16
N PHE A 14 -0.65 12.33 10.32
CA PHE A 14 -1.86 11.60 10.74
C PHE A 14 -1.80 10.10 10.49
N VAL A 15 -1.39 9.66 9.30
CA VAL A 15 -1.53 8.26 8.88
C VAL A 15 -0.65 7.31 9.70
N PRO A 16 0.63 7.63 9.99
CA PRO A 16 1.43 6.82 10.88
C PRO A 16 0.85 6.60 12.28
N LEU A 17 -0.01 7.52 12.76
CA LEU A 17 -0.65 7.37 14.07
C LEU A 17 -1.81 6.37 14.05
N GLN A 18 -2.41 6.12 12.87
CA GLN A 18 -3.47 5.14 12.68
C GLN A 18 -2.89 3.72 12.57
N LEU A 19 -1.73 3.57 11.93
CA LEU A 19 -1.04 2.28 11.72
C LEU A 19 0.39 2.28 12.29
N PRO A 20 0.58 2.53 13.59
CA PRO A 20 1.91 2.73 14.18
C PRO A 20 2.83 1.50 14.10
N GLN A 21 2.25 0.31 13.94
CA GLN A 21 3.00 -0.95 13.82
C GLN A 21 3.59 -1.14 12.42
N LEU A 22 2.91 -0.62 11.39
CA LEU A 22 3.36 -0.73 9.99
C LEU A 22 4.14 0.49 9.52
N LEU A 23 3.85 1.66 10.09
CA LEU A 23 4.32 2.96 9.63
C LEU A 23 5.16 3.68 10.72
N ASP A 24 6.16 2.99 11.27
CA ASP A 24 7.06 3.58 12.25
C ASP A 24 7.96 4.65 11.60
N VAL A 25 7.66 5.92 11.90
CA VAL A 25 8.41 7.07 11.37
C VAL A 25 9.85 7.15 11.88
N THR A 26 10.20 6.41 12.94
CA THR A 26 11.55 6.39 13.51
C THR A 26 12.50 5.46 12.76
N THR A 27 11.96 4.45 12.08
CA THR A 27 12.72 3.51 11.24
C THR A 27 12.59 3.80 9.75
N MET A 28 11.67 4.67 9.35
CA MET A 28 11.43 5.06 7.96
C MET A 28 12.72 5.55 7.27
N GLU A 29 12.97 5.03 6.07
CA GLU A 29 14.07 5.50 5.22
C GLU A 29 13.80 6.90 4.63
N GLU A 30 14.81 7.51 4.02
CA GLU A 30 14.65 8.82 3.38
C GLU A 30 13.58 8.76 2.26
N PRO A 31 12.60 9.69 2.23
CA PRO A 31 11.59 9.73 1.18
C PRO A 31 12.17 9.87 -0.22
N GLN A 32 11.74 9.01 -1.15
CA GLN A 32 12.20 9.03 -2.54
C GLN A 32 11.18 9.73 -3.42
N PHE A 33 11.56 10.89 -3.97
CA PHE A 33 10.68 11.69 -4.83
C PHE A 33 10.84 11.30 -6.30
N TYR A 34 9.73 10.91 -6.88
CA TYR A 34 9.54 10.75 -8.32
C TYR A 34 8.71 11.93 -8.82
N GLY A 35 8.63 12.14 -10.14
CA GLY A 35 8.03 13.35 -10.71
C GLY A 35 6.64 13.67 -10.17
N ASP A 36 5.85 12.62 -9.96
CA ASP A 36 4.42 12.61 -9.69
C ASP A 36 4.02 11.88 -8.39
N TYR A 37 4.93 11.11 -7.79
CA TYR A 37 4.69 10.41 -6.52
C TYR A 37 5.92 10.42 -5.61
N VAL A 38 5.71 10.17 -4.32
CA VAL A 38 6.78 9.90 -3.35
C VAL A 38 6.63 8.49 -2.82
N LEU A 39 7.73 7.74 -2.84
CA LEU A 39 7.83 6.41 -2.26
C LEU A 39 8.45 6.52 -0.87
N LEU A 40 7.77 5.94 0.11
CA LEU A 40 8.23 5.78 1.47
C LEU A 40 8.48 4.30 1.75
N THR A 41 9.54 4.02 2.49
CA THR A 41 9.93 2.67 2.88
C THR A 41 9.98 2.60 4.39
N PHE A 42 9.16 1.71 4.95
CA PHE A 42 9.03 1.48 6.39
C PHE A 42 9.54 0.07 6.73
N PRO A 43 10.80 -0.06 7.16
CA PRO A 43 11.27 -1.28 7.81
C PRO A 43 10.49 -1.53 9.09
N LEU A 44 10.00 -2.77 9.25
CA LEU A 44 9.24 -3.16 10.43
C LEU A 44 10.19 -3.53 11.57
N HIS A 45 9.81 -3.20 12.80
CA HIS A 45 10.60 -3.55 13.99
C HIS A 45 10.65 -5.08 14.16
N ASP A 46 9.49 -5.72 14.04
CA ASP A 46 9.33 -7.17 14.04
C ASP A 46 8.67 -7.61 12.72
N PRO A 47 9.06 -8.76 12.15
CA PRO A 47 8.45 -9.27 10.94
C PRO A 47 7.08 -9.88 11.21
N TYR A 48 6.14 -9.68 10.27
CA TYR A 48 4.76 -10.14 10.37
C TYR A 48 4.42 -11.19 9.31
N ASP A 49 3.45 -12.06 9.58
CA ASP A 49 2.78 -12.79 8.51
C ASP A 49 2.01 -11.82 7.61
N LEU A 50 1.85 -12.17 6.33
CA LEU A 50 1.06 -11.32 5.42
C LEU A 50 -0.39 -11.17 5.92
N GLU A 51 -0.96 -12.22 6.52
CA GLU A 51 -2.32 -12.18 7.06
C GLU A 51 -2.42 -11.17 8.21
N GLU A 52 -1.42 -11.07 9.09
CA GLU A 52 -1.40 -10.05 10.16
C GLU A 52 -1.32 -8.62 9.60
N VAL A 53 -0.52 -8.40 8.54
CA VAL A 53 -0.48 -7.10 7.84
C VAL A 53 -1.82 -6.78 7.20
N MET A 54 -2.47 -7.76 6.58
CA MET A 54 -3.80 -7.56 6.00
C MET A 54 -4.84 -7.22 7.06
N ASP A 55 -4.87 -7.93 8.19
CA ASP A 55 -5.79 -7.65 9.29
C ASP A 55 -5.64 -6.19 9.78
N MET A 56 -4.40 -5.71 9.95
CA MET A 56 -4.12 -4.31 10.32
C MET A 56 -4.62 -3.31 9.27
N LEU A 57 -4.51 -3.63 7.97
CA LEU A 57 -4.98 -2.76 6.89
C LEU A 57 -6.51 -2.78 6.76
N GLU A 58 -7.16 -3.91 7.03
CA GLU A 58 -8.62 -4.07 7.00
C GLU A 58 -9.31 -3.39 8.20
N ASP A 59 -8.64 -3.33 9.36
CA ASP A 59 -9.14 -2.66 10.56
C ASP A 59 -9.17 -1.12 10.43
N ASP A 60 -8.39 -0.55 9.52
CA ASP A 60 -8.40 0.89 9.24
C ASP A 60 -9.55 1.26 8.28
N MET A 61 -10.54 1.99 8.79
CA MET A 61 -11.73 2.39 8.04
C MET A 61 -11.43 3.34 6.86
N GLU A 62 -10.26 3.98 6.84
CA GLU A 62 -9.84 4.86 5.75
C GLU A 62 -9.11 4.10 4.65
N LEU A 63 -8.85 2.80 4.84
CA LEU A 63 -8.19 1.94 3.85
C LEU A 63 -9.16 0.97 3.18
N ILE A 64 -8.84 0.64 1.94
CA ILE A 64 -9.54 -0.35 1.13
C ILE A 64 -8.51 -1.35 0.61
N VAL A 65 -8.68 -2.62 0.93
CA VAL A 65 -7.82 -3.68 0.36
C VAL A 65 -8.09 -3.80 -1.13
N LEU A 66 -7.02 -3.73 -1.93
CA LEU A 66 -7.05 -3.91 -3.37
C LEU A 66 -6.96 -5.39 -3.75
N TYR A 67 -6.02 -6.14 -3.16
CA TYR A 67 -5.85 -7.56 -3.45
C TYR A 67 -5.09 -8.34 -2.36
N HIS A 68 -5.25 -9.67 -2.41
CA HIS A 68 -4.38 -10.67 -1.79
C HIS A 68 -3.81 -11.55 -2.90
N HIS A 69 -2.51 -11.45 -3.16
CA HIS A 69 -1.80 -12.19 -4.20
C HIS A 69 -0.97 -13.34 -3.62
N ILE A 70 -1.10 -14.51 -4.25
CA ILE A 70 -0.32 -15.72 -4.02
C ILE A 70 0.49 -15.98 -5.31
N PRO A 71 1.82 -16.06 -5.25
CA PRO A 71 2.66 -16.28 -6.43
C PRO A 71 2.40 -17.65 -7.09
N MET A 72 2.78 -17.81 -8.36
CA MET A 72 2.57 -19.08 -9.09
C MET A 72 3.36 -20.27 -8.51
N GLN A 73 4.47 -19.99 -7.84
CA GLN A 73 5.27 -21.00 -7.15
C GLN A 73 4.73 -21.13 -5.73
N ASP A 74 4.51 -22.35 -5.26
CA ASP A 74 4.04 -22.66 -3.90
C ASP A 74 5.19 -22.48 -2.89
N GLU A 75 5.74 -21.26 -2.89
CA GLU A 75 6.86 -20.83 -2.06
C GLU A 75 6.37 -19.80 -1.05
N PRO A 76 6.89 -19.78 0.18
CA PRO A 76 6.49 -18.81 1.19
C PRO A 76 6.84 -17.36 0.80
N PHE A 77 7.77 -17.18 -0.14
CA PHE A 77 8.22 -15.89 -0.66
C PHE A 77 7.26 -15.32 -1.72
N GLY A 78 7.01 -14.01 -1.63
CA GLY A 78 6.36 -13.25 -2.68
C GLY A 78 4.84 -13.24 -2.67
N HIS A 79 4.24 -13.75 -1.60
CA HIS A 79 2.87 -13.41 -1.24
C HIS A 79 2.79 -11.91 -0.98
N SER A 80 1.75 -11.24 -1.47
CA SER A 80 1.68 -9.78 -1.39
C SER A 80 0.26 -9.26 -1.28
N THR A 81 0.13 -8.10 -0.64
CA THR A 81 -1.13 -7.35 -0.57
C THR A 81 -0.90 -5.89 -0.95
N CYS A 82 -1.97 -5.25 -1.39
CA CYS A 82 -2.04 -3.82 -1.57
C CYS A 82 -3.34 -3.35 -0.92
N ALA A 83 -3.27 -2.25 -0.16
CA ALA A 83 -4.42 -1.48 0.27
C ALA A 83 -4.22 -0.02 -0.17
N TYR A 84 -5.29 0.75 -0.28
CA TYR A 84 -5.22 2.15 -0.67
C TYR A 84 -6.17 3.01 0.13
N SER A 85 -5.81 4.28 0.30
CA SER A 85 -6.65 5.23 1.00
C SER A 85 -7.94 5.48 0.23
N ASN A 86 -9.07 5.41 0.92
CA ASN A 86 -10.37 5.76 0.38
C ASN A 86 -10.36 7.26 0.02
N PRO A 87 -10.54 7.62 -1.28
CA PRO A 87 -10.49 9.01 -1.73
C PRO A 87 -11.43 9.96 -1.00
N SER A 88 -12.52 9.44 -0.40
CA SER A 88 -13.47 10.20 0.40
C SER A 88 -12.85 10.86 1.64
N PHE A 89 -11.70 10.38 2.12
CA PHE A 89 -10.98 10.92 3.29
C PHE A 89 -9.87 11.91 2.92
N GLY A 90 -9.68 12.22 1.63
CA GLY A 90 -8.76 13.26 1.17
C GLY A 90 -7.27 12.90 1.20
N GLN A 91 -6.94 11.67 1.58
CA GLN A 91 -5.60 11.10 1.44
C GLN A 91 -5.46 10.38 0.10
N MET A 92 -4.26 10.41 -0.49
CA MET A 92 -3.96 9.79 -1.79
C MET A 92 -2.71 8.94 -1.68
N PHE A 93 -2.84 7.74 -1.09
CA PHE A 93 -1.73 6.81 -0.98
C PHE A 93 -2.17 5.36 -1.12
N LYS A 94 -1.21 4.49 -1.46
CA LYS A 94 -1.34 3.04 -1.31
C LYS A 94 -0.27 2.49 -0.41
N VAL A 95 -0.58 1.35 0.20
CA VAL A 95 0.30 0.56 1.05
C VAL A 95 0.51 -0.80 0.37
N ASN A 96 1.76 -1.17 0.13
CA ASN A 96 2.13 -2.48 -0.40
C ASN A 96 2.96 -3.23 0.63
N ALA A 97 2.66 -4.52 0.79
CA ALA A 97 3.43 -5.44 1.61
C ALA A 97 3.66 -6.74 0.85
N LYS A 98 4.83 -7.36 1.05
CA LYS A 98 5.22 -8.59 0.38
C LYS A 98 6.11 -9.43 1.31
N THR A 99 5.92 -10.75 1.28
CA THR A 99 6.76 -11.67 2.05
C THR A 99 8.15 -11.82 1.42
N ASP A 100 9.17 -11.83 2.26
CA ASP A 100 10.55 -12.16 1.92
C ASP A 100 10.78 -13.68 2.00
N SER A 101 12.04 -14.12 1.82
CA SER A 101 12.44 -15.52 1.69
C SER A 101 12.12 -16.41 2.89
N ASP A 102 11.91 -15.82 4.07
CA ASP A 102 11.47 -16.51 5.28
C ASP A 102 9.94 -16.60 5.42
N GLY A 103 9.19 -16.09 4.44
CA GLY A 103 7.73 -16.08 4.43
C GLY A 103 7.11 -14.94 5.21
N LYS A 104 7.90 -13.99 5.71
CA LYS A 104 7.41 -12.86 6.51
C LYS A 104 7.57 -11.53 5.79
N VAL A 105 6.77 -10.55 6.18
CA VAL A 105 6.87 -9.16 5.74
C VAL A 105 7.85 -8.45 6.66
N HIS A 106 8.94 -7.93 6.10
CA HIS A 106 9.94 -7.12 6.82
C HIS A 106 9.83 -5.63 6.53
N THR A 107 9.10 -5.28 5.48
CA THR A 107 9.04 -3.90 4.98
C THR A 107 7.69 -3.62 4.38
N VAL A 108 7.15 -2.45 4.71
CA VAL A 108 5.96 -1.87 4.09
C VAL A 108 6.38 -0.70 3.21
N LEU A 109 5.82 -0.64 2.01
CA LEU A 109 6.02 0.46 1.08
C LEU A 109 4.76 1.31 1.02
N VAL A 110 4.90 2.63 1.09
CA VAL A 110 3.80 3.56 0.89
C VAL A 110 4.10 4.45 -0.31
N THR A 111 3.19 4.52 -1.26
CA THR A 111 3.27 5.44 -2.39
C THR A 111 2.23 6.54 -2.19
N ILE A 112 2.66 7.79 -2.11
CA ILE A 112 1.78 8.97 -2.02
C ILE A 112 1.77 9.67 -3.38
N TYR A 113 0.58 9.97 -3.89
CA TYR A 113 0.37 10.57 -5.21
C TYR A 113 0.06 12.06 -5.10
N ASP A 114 0.31 12.81 -6.18
CA ASP A 114 -0.09 14.22 -6.26
C ASP A 114 -1.52 14.42 -6.80
N SER A 115 -2.15 13.35 -7.33
CA SER A 115 -3.49 13.38 -7.90
C SER A 115 -4.20 12.02 -7.84
N LEU A 116 -5.54 12.09 -7.78
CA LEU A 116 -6.43 10.91 -7.80
C LEU A 116 -6.35 10.12 -9.11
N GLU A 117 -6.14 10.80 -10.24
CA GLU A 117 -6.01 10.15 -11.55
C GLU A 117 -4.80 9.20 -11.60
N GLN A 118 -3.65 9.66 -11.08
CA GLN A 118 -2.44 8.83 -11.00
C GLN A 118 -2.63 7.66 -10.06
N MET A 119 -3.20 7.91 -8.88
CA MET A 119 -3.48 6.85 -7.90
C MET A 119 -4.38 5.78 -8.52
N TYR A 120 -5.50 6.16 -9.14
CA TYR A 120 -6.40 5.23 -9.83
C TYR A 120 -5.68 4.42 -10.92
N GLY A 121 -4.90 5.11 -11.77
CA GLY A 121 -4.12 4.48 -12.85
C GLY A 121 -3.13 3.45 -12.32
N ASP A 122 -2.42 3.79 -11.25
CA ASP A 122 -1.44 2.91 -10.62
C ASP A 122 -2.09 1.71 -9.93
N LEU A 123 -3.20 1.88 -9.20
CA LEU A 123 -3.95 0.76 -8.62
C LEU A 123 -4.41 -0.24 -9.69
N CYS A 124 -4.90 0.27 -10.82
CA CYS A 124 -5.32 -0.55 -11.94
C CYS A 124 -4.15 -1.30 -12.60
N LEU A 125 -2.99 -0.67 -12.72
CA LEU A 125 -1.77 -1.29 -13.24
C LEU A 125 -1.23 -2.35 -12.28
N ASP A 126 -1.14 -2.03 -10.99
CA ASP A 126 -0.64 -2.92 -9.93
C ASP A 126 -1.45 -4.21 -9.87
N LEU A 127 -2.79 -4.09 -9.88
CA LEU A 127 -3.70 -5.23 -9.93
C LEU A 127 -3.50 -6.09 -11.20
N GLN A 128 -3.32 -5.45 -12.37
CA GLN A 128 -3.10 -6.15 -13.63
C GLN A 128 -1.74 -6.89 -13.69
N LEU A 129 -0.70 -6.33 -13.08
CA LEU A 129 0.61 -6.97 -13.02
C LEU A 129 0.55 -8.20 -12.12
N HIS A 130 -0.05 -8.08 -10.93
CA HIS A 130 -0.17 -9.18 -9.99
C HIS A 130 -1.12 -10.30 -10.47
N SER A 131 -2.15 -9.97 -11.25
CA SER A 131 -3.01 -10.98 -11.87
C SER A 131 -2.27 -11.86 -12.90
N LYS A 132 -1.09 -11.45 -13.37
CA LYS A 132 -0.26 -12.20 -14.33
C LYS A 132 0.87 -12.98 -13.66
N SER A 133 1.21 -12.68 -12.41
CA SER A 133 2.32 -13.32 -11.67
C SER A 133 1.89 -14.40 -10.67
N GLY A 134 0.58 -14.65 -10.54
CA GLY A 134 0.05 -15.55 -9.53
C GLY A 134 -1.48 -15.61 -9.50
N LYS A 135 -2.01 -16.15 -8.41
CA LYS A 135 -3.44 -16.22 -8.11
C LYS A 135 -3.80 -15.09 -7.15
N LEU A 136 -4.92 -14.42 -7.42
CA LEU A 136 -5.50 -13.45 -6.47
C LEU A 136 -6.55 -14.19 -5.62
N LYS A 137 -6.24 -14.41 -4.32
CA LYS A 137 -7.19 -14.98 -3.34
C LYS A 137 -8.36 -14.03 -3.11
N TYR A 138 -8.07 -12.74 -3.13
CA TYR A 138 -9.02 -11.64 -3.13
C TYR A 138 -8.54 -10.57 -4.12
N GLN A 139 -9.49 -9.90 -4.77
CA GLN A 139 -9.25 -8.68 -5.54
C GLN A 139 -10.51 -7.83 -5.53
N LYS A 140 -10.34 -6.51 -5.53
CA LYS A 140 -11.42 -5.57 -5.81
C LYS A 140 -11.67 -5.46 -7.31
N ASN A 141 -12.93 -5.40 -7.72
CA ASN A 141 -13.28 -5.29 -9.14
C ASN A 141 -12.93 -3.89 -9.66
N LYS A 142 -12.56 -3.79 -10.95
CA LYS A 142 -12.17 -2.51 -11.55
C LYS A 142 -13.29 -1.47 -11.54
N GLU A 143 -14.53 -1.91 -11.68
CA GLU A 143 -15.71 -1.07 -11.57
C GLU A 143 -15.87 -0.50 -10.16
N ASP A 144 -15.66 -1.33 -9.13
CA ASP A 144 -15.74 -0.90 -7.72
C ASP A 144 -14.58 0.04 -7.37
N ILE A 145 -13.38 -0.19 -7.91
CA ILE A 145 -12.27 0.75 -7.78
C ILE A 145 -12.65 2.10 -8.40
N LEU A 146 -13.19 2.12 -9.62
CA LEU A 146 -13.59 3.38 -10.26
C LEU A 146 -14.62 4.15 -9.42
N ILE A 147 -15.59 3.46 -8.83
CA ILE A 147 -16.62 4.07 -7.98
C ILE A 147 -16.01 4.78 -6.76
N ASP A 148 -14.92 4.27 -6.17
CA ASP A 148 -14.29 4.91 -5.02
C ASP A 148 -13.65 6.28 -5.37
N PHE A 149 -13.43 6.57 -6.66
CA PHE A 149 -12.77 7.80 -7.14
C PHE A 149 -13.75 8.81 -7.78
N LEU A 150 -15.06 8.54 -7.75
CA LEU A 150 -16.13 9.42 -8.30
C LEU A 150 -16.81 10.23 -7.20
#